data_AF-A0A1R3WAA2-F1
#
_entry.id   AF-A0A1R3WAA2-F1
#
_cell.length_a   1.000
_cell.length_b   1.000
_cell.length_c   1.000
_cell.angle_alpha   90.00
_cell.angle_beta   90.00
_cell.angle_gamma   90.00
#
_symmetry.space_group_name_H-M   'P 1'
#
loop_
_entity.id
_entity.type
_entity.pdbx_description
1 polymer ?
#
loop_
_entity_poly.entity_id
_entity_poly.type
_entity_poly.pdbx_seq_one_letter_code
_entity_poly.pdbx_strand_id
1 'polypeptide(L)' 'MPEQTEAEALRAFALELLTDIPPKMFDHLGGRAVLAEIYEEQAEIAHPAVASVLRAAAEKVRVEL' A
#
# COMPACT_ATOMS: atom_id res chain seq x y z
N MET A 1 25.29 -4.75 1.41
CA MET A 1 24.45 -4.06 0.41
C MET A 1 24.36 -2.61 0.88
N PRO A 2 24.49 -1.59 0.02
CA PRO A 2 24.19 -0.23 0.45
C PRO A 2 22.76 -0.24 1.02
N GLU A 3 22.59 0.25 2.24
CA GLU A 3 21.28 0.33 2.89
C GLU A 3 20.40 1.21 2.00
N GLN A 4 19.32 0.62 1.48
CA GLN A 4 18.35 1.35 0.69
C GLN A 4 17.78 2.46 1.57
N THR A 5 17.84 3.70 1.11
CA THR A 5 17.31 4.82 1.87
C THR A 5 15.79 4.71 1.98
N GLU A 6 15.19 5.30 3.03
CA GLU A 6 13.74 5.30 3.21
C GLU A 6 13.00 5.87 1.98
N ALA A 7 13.57 6.89 1.35
CA ALA A 7 13.03 7.51 0.14
C ALA A 7 13.08 6.57 -1.07
N GLU A 8 14.13 5.75 -1.21
CA GLU A 8 14.23 4.75 -2.27
C GLU A 8 13.27 3.59 -2.05
N ALA A 9 13.12 3.13 -0.80
CA ALA A 9 12.14 2.10 -0.44
C ALA A 9 10.71 2.57 -0.73
N LEU A 10 10.36 3.81 -0.34
CA LEU A 10 9.05 4.38 -0.60
C LEU A 10 8.78 4.57 -2.10
N ARG A 11 9.79 5.00 -2.86
CA ARG A 11 9.66 5.20 -4.31
C ARG A 11 9.45 3.87 -5.05
N ALA A 12 10.23 2.84 -4.71
CA ALA A 12 10.07 1.51 -5.29
C ALA A 12 8.68 0.94 -5.00
N PHE A 13 8.25 1.06 -3.75
CA PHE A 13 6.93 0.61 -3.32
C PHE A 13 5.78 1.35 -4.02
N ALA A 14 5.86 2.68 -4.13
CA ALA A 14 4.82 3.47 -4.81
C ALA A 14 4.70 3.12 -6.30
N LEU A 15 5.83 2.80 -6.96
CA LEU A 15 5.83 2.35 -8.35
C LEU A 15 5.09 1.00 -8.49
N GLU A 16 5.39 0.04 -7.64
CA GLU A 16 4.76 -1.29 -7.63
C GLU A 16 3.26 -1.20 -7.38
N LEU A 17 2.85 -0.39 -6.40
CA LEU A 17 1.44 -0.16 -6.08
C LEU A 17 0.64 0.43 -7.25
N LEU A 18 1.25 1.39 -7.97
CA LEU A 18 0.62 2.08 -9.10
C LEU A 18 0.52 1.20 -10.36
N THR A 19 1.38 0.19 -10.50
CA THR A 19 1.36 -0.71 -11.65
C THR A 19 0.52 -1.96 -11.41
N ASP A 20 0.43 -2.44 -10.17
CA ASP A 20 -0.19 -3.74 -9.87
C ASP A 20 -1.66 -3.63 -9.47
N ILE A 21 -2.13 -2.48 -8.98
CA ILE A 21 -3.52 -2.33 -8.54
C ILE A 21 -4.39 -1.78 -9.67
N PRO A 22 -5.37 -2.55 -10.18
CA PRO A 22 -6.30 -2.06 -11.19
C PRO A 22 -7.13 -0.89 -10.64
N PRO A 23 -7.19 0.27 -11.33
CA PRO A 23 -7.92 1.45 -10.86
C PRO A 23 -9.40 1.15 -10.51
N LYS A 24 -10.03 0.22 -11.24
CA LYS A 24 -11.41 -0.23 -11.03
C LYS A 24 -11.68 -0.85 -9.66
N MET A 25 -10.65 -1.29 -8.93
CA MET A 25 -10.82 -1.85 -7.58
C MET A 25 -11.26 -0.79 -6.57
N PHE A 26 -10.97 0.49 -6.83
CA PHE A 26 -11.42 1.61 -5.99
C PHE A 26 -12.89 1.98 -6.22
N ASP A 27 -13.54 1.47 -7.26
CA ASP A 27 -14.88 1.92 -7.68
C ASP A 27 -16.03 1.19 -6.96
N HIS A 28 -15.76 0.08 -6.28
CA HIS A 28 -16.79 -0.68 -5.56
C HIS A 28 -16.33 -1.16 -4.19
N LEU A 29 -17.26 -1.22 -3.22
CA LEU A 29 -17.01 -1.54 -1.81
C LEU A 29 -16.19 -2.82 -1.61
N GLY A 30 -16.51 -3.90 -2.34
CA GLY A 30 -15.75 -5.15 -2.24
C GLY A 30 -14.28 -5.04 -2.72
N GLY A 31 -14.00 -4.17 -3.69
CA GLY A 31 -12.65 -3.97 -4.21
C GLY A 31 -11.81 -3.15 -3.26
N ARG A 32 -12.42 -2.14 -2.62
CA ARG A 32 -11.81 -1.33 -1.55
C ARG A 32 -11.44 -2.18 -0.33
N ALA A 33 -12.32 -3.10 0.10
CA ALA A 33 -12.02 -4.00 1.22
C ALA A 33 -10.80 -4.88 0.93
N VAL A 34 -10.75 -5.51 -0.26
CA VAL A 34 -9.59 -6.30 -0.71
C VAL A 34 -8.32 -5.45 -0.79
N LEU A 35 -8.44 -4.20 -1.23
CA LEU A 35 -7.33 -3.25 -1.30
C LEU A 35 -6.74 -2.94 0.09
N ALA A 36 -7.59 -2.73 1.09
CA ALA A 36 -7.16 -2.49 2.45
C ALA A 36 -6.43 -3.71 3.04
N GLU A 37 -6.88 -4.93 2.74
CA GLU A 37 -6.20 -6.17 3.15
C GLU A 37 -4.82 -6.28 2.49
N ILE A 38 -4.72 -6.07 1.18
CA ILE A 38 -3.45 -6.08 0.45
C ILE A 38 -2.45 -5.09 1.06
N TYR A 39 -2.90 -3.87 1.40
CA TYR A 39 -2.04 -2.87 2.02
C TYR A 39 -1.51 -3.29 3.39
N GLU A 40 -2.30 -3.96 4.22
CA GLU A 40 -1.83 -4.51 5.51
C GLU A 40 -0.82 -5.63 5.30
N GLU A 41 -1.10 -6.58 4.40
CA GLU A 41 -0.21 -7.71 4.12
C GLU A 41 1.16 -7.23 3.62
N GLN A 42 1.17 -6.23 2.73
CA GLN A 42 2.41 -5.62 2.25
C GLN A 42 3.15 -4.87 3.37
N ALA A 43 2.43 -4.29 4.34
CA ALA A 43 3.04 -3.56 5.45
C ALA A 43 3.81 -4.48 6.42
N GLU A 44 3.46 -5.77 6.49
CA GLU A 44 4.14 -6.74 7.36
C GLU A 44 5.55 -7.09 6.87
N ILE A 45 5.77 -7.07 5.56
CA ILE A 45 7.03 -7.46 4.92
C ILE A 45 7.86 -6.28 4.40
N ALA A 46 7.28 -5.07 4.39
CA ALA A 46 7.92 -3.87 3.89
C ALA A 46 8.90 -3.22 4.89
N HIS A 47 9.73 -2.32 4.38
CA HIS A 47 10.56 -1.42 5.20
C HIS A 47 9.67 -0.60 6.17
N PRO A 48 10.10 -0.33 7.42
CA PRO A 48 9.26 0.35 8.43
C PRO A 48 8.62 1.68 7.98
N ALA A 49 9.37 2.51 7.27
CA ALA A 49 8.87 3.77 6.70
C ALA A 49 7.71 3.55 5.71
N VAL A 50 7.77 2.48 4.91
CA VAL A 50 6.74 2.11 3.94
C VAL A 50 5.53 1.48 4.63
N ALA A 51 5.77 0.61 5.62
CA ALA A 51 4.72 -0.01 6.42
C ALA A 51 3.81 1.02 7.09
N SER A 52 4.36 2.15 7.58
CA SER A 52 3.56 3.22 8.16
C SER A 52 2.62 3.88 7.14
N VAL A 53 3.09 4.12 5.92
CA VAL A 53 2.28 4.70 4.84
C VAL A 53 1.19 3.73 4.41
N LEU A 54 1.52 2.45 4.30
CA LEU A 54 0.58 1.39 3.92
C LEU A 54 -0.58 1.24 4.90
N ARG A 55 -0.29 1.18 6.20
CA ARG A 55 -1.33 1.11 7.25
C ARG A 55 -2.23 2.35 7.21
N ALA A 56 -1.66 3.53 7.01
CA ALA A 56 -2.44 4.76 6.87
C ALA A 56 -3.33 4.76 5.61
N ALA A 57 -2.87 4.16 4.51
CA ALA A 57 -3.65 3.99 3.30
C ALA A 57 -4.78 2.96 3.50
N ALA A 58 -4.50 1.81 4.13
CA ALA A 58 -5.49 0.79 4.45
C ALA A 58 -6.63 1.36 5.31
N GLU A 59 -6.29 2.13 6.34
CA GLU A 59 -7.27 2.77 7.21
C GLU A 59 -8.16 3.77 6.45
N LYS A 60 -7.57 4.62 5.60
CA LYS A 60 -8.35 5.55 4.77
C LYS A 60 -9.34 4.83 3.86
N VAL A 61 -8.89 3.77 3.19
CA VAL A 61 -9.75 2.98 2.31
C VAL A 61 -10.90 2.34 3.10
N ARG A 62 -10.67 1.89 4.34
CA ARG A 62 -11.72 1.34 5.22
C ARG A 62 -12.72 2.37 5.71
N VAL A 63 -12.27 3.58 6.06
CA VAL A 63 -13.17 4.66 6.53
C VAL A 63 -14.10 5.15 5.42
N GLU A 64 -13.69 4.98 4.15
CA GLU A 64 -14.51 5.28 2.97
C GLU A 64 -15.38 4.09 2.48
N LEU A 65 -15.44 2.97 3.23
CA LEU A 65 -16.40 1.87 3.04
C LEU A 65 -17.72 2.18 3.75
#